data_AF-A0A954S3G9-F1
#
_entry.id   AF-A0A954S3G9-F1
#
_cell.length_a   1.000
_cell.length_b   1.000
_cell.length_c   1.000
_cell.angle_alpha   90.00
_cell.angle_beta   90.00
_cell.angle_gamma   90.00
#
_symmetry.space_group_name_H-M   'P 1'
#
loop_
_entity.id
_entity.type
_entity.pdbx_description
1 polymer ?
#
loop_
_entity_poly.entity_id
_entity_poly.type
_entity_poly.pdbx_seq_one_letter_code
_entity_poly.pdbx_strand_id
1 'polypeptide(L)'
;MPLEERDRYENLILLCEEHHHVVDAQPQTYTVERLRQMKFDHEALIAEVTRHAVESRASIHELSVSVSEQLYSSIFPVERLPEFVYSIPCDFGESESAKVARQVIKPREGEVAPYLLRAGRLFCFQDLTAQRNPFSQLVGRRHVQRELAVEWWKEPNLMNWYVDLLNRTLNKITGRRGLNLDKEHRRYFFEQTEVGKSREVRYVPLNQTTATRRVVWQPTTKKTGLPKKFWYHRAVALR
;
A
#
# COMPACT_ATOMS: atom_id res chain seq x y z
N MET A 1 -29.08 -48.57 -8.27
CA MET A 1 -28.59 -47.25 -8.74
C MET A 1 -27.11 -47.35 -9.07
N PRO A 2 -26.72 -47.10 -10.34
CA PRO A 2 -25.33 -46.94 -10.79
C PRO A 2 -24.56 -45.89 -9.98
N LEU A 3 -23.22 -45.97 -9.96
CA LEU A 3 -22.38 -45.05 -9.18
C LEU A 3 -22.58 -43.58 -9.61
N GLU A 4 -22.66 -43.32 -10.92
CA GLU A 4 -22.82 -41.99 -11.49
C GLU A 4 -24.16 -41.31 -11.12
N GLU A 5 -25.18 -42.09 -10.78
CA GLU A 5 -26.48 -41.56 -10.33
C GLU A 5 -26.48 -41.25 -8.83
N ARG A 6 -25.57 -41.84 -8.04
CA ARG A 6 -25.49 -41.60 -6.59
C ARG A 6 -24.91 -40.24 -6.24
N ASP A 7 -23.97 -39.76 -7.04
CA ASP A 7 -23.25 -38.50 -6.82
C ASP A 7 -23.97 -37.29 -7.43
N ARG A 8 -25.19 -37.47 -7.96
CA ARG A 8 -26.00 -36.35 -8.44
C ARG A 8 -26.54 -35.56 -7.27
N TYR A 9 -26.57 -34.24 -7.43
CA TYR A 9 -27.17 -33.29 -6.49
C TYR A 9 -28.57 -33.71 -6.01
N GLU A 10 -29.38 -34.28 -6.90
CA GLU A 10 -30.72 -34.79 -6.60
C GLU A 10 -30.72 -35.86 -5.49
N ASN A 11 -29.65 -36.62 -5.35
CA ASN A 11 -29.48 -37.72 -4.40
C ASN A 11 -28.59 -37.37 -3.18
N LEU A 12 -28.02 -36.16 -3.12
CA LEU A 12 -27.21 -35.71 -1.98
C LEU A 12 -28.06 -34.93 -0.97
N ILE A 13 -27.81 -35.17 0.32
CA ILE A 13 -28.35 -34.40 1.44
C ILE A 13 -27.19 -33.98 2.33
N LEU A 14 -27.23 -32.73 2.81
CA LEU A 14 -26.23 -32.22 3.75
C LEU A 14 -26.66 -32.53 5.18
N LEU A 15 -25.79 -33.22 5.92
CA LEU A 15 -25.96 -33.51 7.32
C LEU A 15 -24.68 -33.09 8.06
N CYS A 16 -24.79 -32.69 9.32
CA CYS A 16 -23.60 -32.45 10.13
C CYS A 16 -22.94 -33.78 10.54
N GLU A 17 -21.75 -33.67 11.13
CA GLU A 17 -20.96 -34.82 11.57
C GLU A 17 -21.76 -35.77 12.49
N GLU A 18 -22.46 -35.24 13.49
CA GLU A 18 -23.23 -36.06 14.42
C GLU A 18 -24.43 -36.76 13.75
N HIS A 19 -25.16 -36.04 12.90
CA HIS A 19 -26.42 -36.55 12.34
C HIS A 19 -26.21 -37.54 11.19
N HIS A 20 -25.10 -37.49 10.45
CA HIS A 20 -24.84 -38.53 9.45
C HIS A 20 -24.56 -39.89 10.12
N HIS A 21 -23.83 -39.91 11.24
CA HIS A 21 -23.60 -41.13 12.02
C HIS A 21 -24.90 -41.75 12.54
N VAL A 22 -25.84 -40.92 13.03
CA VAL A 22 -27.14 -41.39 13.53
C VAL A 22 -27.98 -42.02 12.41
N VAL A 23 -27.97 -41.40 11.23
CA VAL A 23 -28.70 -41.88 10.06
C VAL A 23 -28.13 -43.22 9.58
N ASP A 24 -26.80 -43.31 9.46
CA ASP A 24 -26.11 -44.52 9.01
C ASP A 24 -26.32 -45.71 9.96
N ALA A 25 -26.43 -45.44 11.27
CA ALA A 25 -26.62 -46.46 12.29
C ALA A 25 -28.07 -47.02 12.34
N GLN A 26 -29.05 -46.33 11.76
CA GLN A 26 -30.48 -46.68 11.89
C GLN A 26 -31.23 -46.73 10.53
N PRO A 27 -30.83 -47.63 9.62
CA PRO A 27 -31.41 -47.70 8.27
C PRO A 27 -32.91 -48.06 8.24
N GLN A 28 -33.42 -48.71 9.29
CA GLN A 28 -34.86 -49.04 9.40
C GLN A 28 -35.71 -47.82 9.80
N THR A 29 -35.11 -46.86 10.51
CA THR A 29 -35.77 -45.62 10.95
C THR A 29 -35.67 -44.55 9.87
N TYR A 30 -34.50 -44.43 9.23
CA TYR A 30 -34.22 -43.48 8.16
C TYR A 30 -34.40 -44.12 6.79
N THR A 31 -35.64 -44.42 6.45
CA THR A 31 -36.00 -44.96 5.13
C THR A 31 -35.73 -43.94 4.02
N VAL A 32 -35.68 -44.42 2.79
CA VAL A 32 -35.42 -43.58 1.60
C VAL A 32 -36.43 -42.43 1.50
N GLU A 33 -37.70 -42.72 1.77
CA GLU A 33 -38.79 -41.73 1.76
C GLU A 33 -38.55 -40.66 2.83
N ARG A 34 -38.13 -41.06 4.03
CA ARG A 34 -37.83 -40.15 5.13
C ARG A 34 -36.65 -39.25 4.81
N LEU A 35 -35.57 -39.80 4.21
CA LEU A 35 -34.40 -39.02 3.81
C LEU A 35 -34.73 -38.01 2.69
N ARG A 36 -35.59 -38.38 1.74
CA ARG A 36 -36.10 -37.45 0.73
C ARG A 36 -36.91 -36.31 1.34
N GLN A 37 -37.78 -36.62 2.31
CA GLN A 37 -38.54 -35.59 3.02
C GLN A 37 -37.61 -34.66 3.81
N MET A 38 -36.63 -35.22 4.54
CA MET A 38 -35.63 -34.42 5.27
C MET A 38 -34.86 -33.48 4.35
N LYS A 39 -34.48 -33.94 3.15
CA LYS A 39 -33.82 -33.10 2.15
C LYS A 39 -34.72 -31.94 1.73
N PHE A 40 -35.97 -32.24 1.36
CA PHE A 40 -36.95 -31.24 0.92
C PHE A 40 -37.17 -30.17 2.00
N ASP A 41 -37.38 -30.59 3.24
CA ASP A 41 -37.63 -29.67 4.36
C ASP A 41 -36.41 -28.76 4.63
N HIS A 42 -35.20 -29.33 4.55
CA HIS A 42 -33.96 -28.58 4.71
C HIS A 42 -33.76 -27.54 3.61
N GLU A 43 -33.95 -27.94 2.34
CA GLU A 43 -33.82 -27.03 1.20
C GLU A 43 -34.86 -25.91 1.26
N ALA A 44 -36.10 -26.21 1.66
CA ALA A 44 -37.15 -25.20 1.86
C ALA A 44 -36.79 -24.20 2.97
N LEU A 45 -36.29 -24.70 4.11
CA LEU A 45 -35.84 -23.86 5.22
C LEU A 45 -34.70 -22.92 4.79
N ILE A 46 -33.69 -23.46 4.10
CA ILE A 46 -32.54 -22.67 3.64
C ILE A 46 -32.98 -21.64 2.59
N ALA A 47 -33.88 -22.00 1.67
CA ALA A 47 -34.41 -21.07 0.68
C ALA A 47 -35.10 -19.87 1.34
N GLU A 48 -35.86 -20.10 2.42
CA GLU A 48 -36.56 -19.04 3.14
C GLU A 48 -35.61 -18.14 3.93
N VAL A 49 -34.68 -18.73 4.68
CA VAL A 49 -33.66 -17.96 5.44
C VAL A 49 -32.79 -17.13 4.50
N THR A 50 -32.40 -17.68 3.36
CA THR A 50 -31.57 -16.97 2.37
C THR A 50 -32.33 -15.82 1.73
N ARG A 51 -33.62 -15.99 1.43
CA ARG A 51 -34.48 -14.93 0.88
C ARG A 51 -34.57 -13.73 1.83
N HIS A 52 -34.87 -13.97 3.11
CA HIS A 52 -34.93 -12.91 4.11
C HIS A 52 -33.60 -12.18 4.30
N ALA A 53 -32.46 -12.90 4.26
CA ALA A 53 -31.13 -12.28 4.35
C ALA A 53 -30.81 -11.38 3.15
N VAL A 54 -31.26 -11.77 1.94
CA VAL A 54 -31.09 -10.99 0.71
C VAL A 54 -31.98 -9.74 0.72
N GLU A 55 -33.25 -9.86 1.13
CA GLU A 55 -34.18 -8.74 1.26
C GLU A 55 -33.73 -7.72 2.34
N SER A 56 -33.20 -8.22 3.45
CA SER A 56 -32.63 -7.38 4.53
C SER A 56 -31.39 -6.61 4.06
N ARG A 57 -30.52 -7.24 3.27
CA ARG A 57 -29.34 -6.58 2.67
C ARG A 57 -29.71 -5.55 1.61
N ALA A 58 -30.73 -5.81 0.80
CA ALA A 58 -31.26 -4.85 -0.16
C ALA A 58 -31.79 -3.58 0.54
N SER A 59 -32.50 -3.76 1.65
CA SER A 59 -33.07 -2.66 2.46
C SER A 59 -31.98 -1.80 3.13
N ILE A 60 -30.87 -2.40 3.59
CA ILE A 60 -29.73 -1.65 4.16
C ILE A 60 -29.00 -0.84 3.09
N HIS A 61 -28.92 -1.34 1.86
CA HIS A 61 -28.25 -0.66 0.75
C HIS A 61 -29.08 0.53 0.22
N GLU A 62 -30.40 0.51 0.35
CA GLU A 62 -31.27 1.65 0.01
C GLU A 62 -31.23 2.78 1.05
N LEU A 63 -30.85 2.50 2.31
CA LEU A 63 -30.76 3.47 3.39
C LEU A 63 -29.35 4.04 3.63
N SER A 64 -28.30 3.44 3.07
CA SER A 64 -26.95 4.00 3.14
C SER A 64 -26.76 5.08 2.07
N VAL A 65 -27.26 6.28 2.34
CA VAL A 65 -26.81 7.48 1.60
C VAL A 65 -25.31 7.61 1.86
N SER A 66 -24.50 7.43 0.83
CA SER A 66 -23.07 7.73 0.89
C SER A 66 -22.91 9.23 1.13
N VAL A 67 -22.58 9.62 2.36
CA VAL A 67 -22.28 11.00 2.68
C VAL A 67 -20.83 11.27 2.25
N SER A 68 -20.66 12.09 1.21
CA SER A 68 -19.36 12.61 0.83
C SER A 68 -19.02 13.78 1.74
N GLU A 69 -18.16 13.56 2.73
CA GLU A 69 -17.63 14.62 3.57
C GLU A 69 -16.23 15.05 3.11
N GLN A 70 -15.99 16.36 3.07
CA GLN A 70 -14.67 16.91 2.80
C GLN A 70 -13.86 17.00 4.11
N LEU A 71 -12.99 16.01 4.34
CA LEU A 71 -12.08 16.01 5.48
C LEU A 71 -10.84 16.84 5.17
N TYR A 72 -10.63 17.91 5.95
CA TYR A 72 -9.40 18.68 5.91
C TYR A 72 -8.34 18.05 6.81
N SER A 73 -7.60 17.10 6.26
CA SER A 73 -6.48 16.44 6.94
C SER A 73 -5.14 17.07 6.60
N SER A 74 -4.23 17.14 7.56
CA SER A 74 -2.81 17.45 7.31
C SER A 74 -2.01 16.24 6.81
N ILE A 75 -2.67 15.09 6.66
CA ILE A 75 -2.09 13.84 6.17
C ILE A 75 -2.33 13.77 4.66
N PHE A 76 -1.30 13.39 3.90
CA PHE A 76 -1.47 13.12 2.48
C PHE A 76 -2.35 11.88 2.30
N PRO A 77 -3.44 11.95 1.52
CA PRO A 77 -4.21 10.76 1.20
C PRO A 77 -3.32 9.77 0.43
N VAL A 78 -3.39 8.50 0.82
CA VAL A 78 -2.75 7.41 0.07
C VAL A 78 -3.72 6.99 -1.01
N GLU A 79 -3.57 7.52 -2.22
CA GLU A 79 -4.43 7.16 -3.35
C GLU A 79 -4.17 5.74 -3.85
N ARG A 80 -2.89 5.35 -3.93
CA ARG A 80 -2.44 4.03 -4.40
C ARG A 80 -1.12 3.65 -3.74
N LEU A 81 -0.95 2.35 -3.49
CA LEU A 81 0.33 1.75 -3.11
C LEU A 81 0.92 0.97 -4.30
N PRO A 82 2.26 0.85 -4.39
CA PRO A 82 2.88 -0.04 -5.36
C PRO A 82 2.41 -1.48 -5.19
N GLU A 83 1.77 -2.03 -6.24
CA GLU A 83 1.22 -3.39 -6.23
C GLU A 83 2.30 -4.47 -6.36
N PHE A 84 3.42 -4.15 -7.00
CA PHE A 84 4.50 -5.09 -7.27
C PHE A 84 5.84 -4.57 -6.76
N VAL A 85 6.69 -5.52 -6.36
CA VAL A 85 8.12 -5.30 -6.15
C VAL A 85 8.86 -6.04 -7.24
N TYR A 86 9.75 -5.34 -7.95
CA TYR A 86 10.60 -5.89 -8.97
C TYR A 86 12.01 -6.07 -8.44
N SER A 87 12.65 -7.18 -8.76
CA SER A 87 14.01 -7.46 -8.32
C SER A 87 14.90 -8.08 -9.39
N ILE A 88 16.19 -7.78 -9.32
CA ILE A 88 17.24 -8.40 -10.13
C ILE A 88 18.42 -8.81 -9.23
N PRO A 89 19.15 -9.88 -9.57
CA PRO A 89 20.46 -10.14 -8.98
C PRO A 89 21.36 -8.91 -9.11
N CYS A 90 22.09 -8.57 -8.07
CA CYS A 90 22.93 -7.38 -8.03
C CYS A 90 24.21 -7.66 -7.26
N ASP A 91 25.34 -7.44 -7.91
CA ASP A 91 26.68 -7.72 -7.36
C ASP A 91 27.12 -6.65 -6.34
N PHE A 92 26.43 -5.52 -6.29
CA PHE A 92 26.72 -4.43 -5.37
C PHE A 92 26.11 -4.65 -3.98
N GLY A 93 26.92 -4.42 -2.95
CA GLY A 93 26.46 -4.42 -1.55
C GLY A 93 25.73 -3.14 -1.14
N GLU A 94 25.13 -3.14 0.05
CA GLU A 94 24.40 -1.98 0.63
C GLU A 94 25.24 -0.69 0.66
N SER A 95 26.51 -0.79 1.03
CA SER A 95 27.45 0.33 1.10
C SER A 95 27.80 0.92 -0.27
N GLU A 96 27.55 0.18 -1.34
CA GLU A 96 27.90 0.53 -2.72
C GLU A 96 26.74 1.19 -3.47
N SER A 97 25.69 1.61 -2.75
CA SER A 97 24.53 2.31 -3.33
C SER A 97 24.93 3.48 -4.24
N ALA A 98 26.02 4.20 -3.95
CA ALA A 98 26.49 5.30 -4.80
C ALA A 98 26.96 4.84 -6.19
N LYS A 99 27.52 3.63 -6.32
CA LYS A 99 27.94 3.04 -7.61
C LYS A 99 26.71 2.71 -8.46
N VAL A 100 25.68 2.12 -7.85
CA VAL A 100 24.40 1.85 -8.50
C VAL A 100 23.75 3.14 -8.99
N ALA A 101 23.72 4.19 -8.15
CA ALA A 101 23.11 5.47 -8.50
C ALA A 101 23.70 6.11 -9.77
N ARG A 102 24.99 5.90 -10.04
CA ARG A 102 25.66 6.41 -11.26
C ARG A 102 25.24 5.67 -12.54
N GLN A 103 24.73 4.45 -12.41
CA GLN A 103 24.24 3.62 -13.53
C GLN A 103 22.72 3.74 -13.73
N VAL A 104 22.01 4.39 -12.79
CA VAL A 104 20.59 4.68 -12.94
C VAL A 104 20.44 5.82 -13.94
N ILE A 105 19.73 5.56 -15.04
CA ILE A 105 19.37 6.58 -16.02
C ILE A 105 18.49 7.61 -15.33
N LYS A 106 18.76 8.90 -15.60
CA LYS A 106 17.99 10.01 -15.04
C LYS A 106 16.48 9.80 -15.33
N PRO A 107 15.63 9.68 -14.29
CA PRO A 107 14.19 9.51 -14.48
C PRO A 107 13.56 10.72 -15.16
N ARG A 108 12.40 10.50 -15.79
CA ARG A 108 11.63 11.59 -16.41
C ARG A 108 11.09 12.56 -15.35
N GLU A 109 10.57 13.69 -15.81
CA GLU A 109 9.85 14.62 -14.94
C GLU A 109 8.67 13.90 -14.27
N GLY A 110 8.51 14.08 -12.97
CA GLY A 110 7.52 13.36 -12.16
C GLY A 110 7.90 11.93 -11.72
N GLU A 111 8.86 11.28 -12.38
CA GLU A 111 9.26 9.90 -12.07
C GLU A 111 10.39 9.85 -11.05
N VAL A 112 10.35 8.93 -10.08
CA VAL A 112 11.47 8.65 -9.17
C VAL A 112 11.99 7.24 -9.39
N ALA A 113 13.29 7.02 -9.18
CA ALA A 113 13.93 5.70 -9.23
C ALA A 113 14.58 5.38 -7.87
N PRO A 114 13.78 5.10 -6.82
CA PRO A 114 14.25 4.54 -5.56
C PRO A 114 14.56 3.06 -5.73
N TYR A 115 15.55 2.59 -4.98
CA TYR A 115 15.91 1.18 -4.94
C TYR A 115 16.46 0.81 -3.57
N LEU A 116 16.45 -0.49 -3.29
CA LEU A 116 17.01 -1.13 -2.11
C LEU A 116 17.99 -2.22 -2.56
N LEU A 117 19.16 -2.28 -1.95
CA LEU A 117 20.14 -3.34 -2.18
C LEU A 117 20.11 -4.24 -0.96
N ARG A 118 19.67 -5.50 -1.08
CA ARG A 118 19.63 -6.46 0.04
C ARG A 118 19.76 -7.87 -0.49
N ALA A 119 20.36 -8.76 0.29
CA ALA A 119 20.49 -10.19 -0.04
C ALA A 119 21.02 -10.46 -1.47
N GLY A 120 22.01 -9.68 -1.93
CA GLY A 120 22.59 -9.80 -3.28
C GLY A 120 21.64 -9.44 -4.42
N ARG A 121 20.60 -8.64 -4.14
CA ARG A 121 19.59 -8.21 -5.10
C ARG A 121 19.32 -6.72 -5.00
N LEU A 122 18.89 -6.14 -6.13
CA LEU A 122 18.30 -4.81 -6.21
C LEU A 122 16.78 -4.97 -6.26
N PHE A 123 16.08 -4.26 -5.38
CA PHE A 123 14.61 -4.18 -5.33
C PHE A 123 14.14 -2.77 -5.64
N CYS A 124 13.05 -2.64 -6.41
CA CYS A 124 12.43 -1.37 -6.75
C CYS A 124 10.93 -1.52 -7.07
N PHE A 125 10.21 -0.41 -7.16
CA PHE A 125 8.80 -0.40 -7.58
C PHE A 125 8.63 -0.17 -9.09
N GLN A 126 9.69 0.25 -9.77
CA GLN A 126 9.66 0.49 -11.21
C GLN A 126 9.58 -0.84 -11.93
N ASP A 127 8.73 -0.92 -12.96
CA ASP A 127 8.67 -2.09 -13.81
C ASP A 127 9.98 -2.26 -14.59
N LEU A 128 10.77 -3.25 -14.18
CA LEU A 128 12.07 -3.56 -14.78
C LEU A 128 11.95 -4.24 -16.15
N THR A 129 10.76 -4.73 -16.51
CA THR A 129 10.47 -5.32 -17.83
C THR A 129 10.14 -4.25 -18.88
N ALA A 130 9.79 -3.03 -18.44
CA ALA A 130 9.49 -1.94 -19.34
C ALA A 130 10.72 -1.51 -20.15
N GLN A 131 10.52 -1.28 -21.46
CA GLN A 131 11.60 -1.03 -22.43
C GLN A 131 12.45 0.22 -22.10
N ARG A 132 11.89 1.20 -21.39
CA ARG A 132 12.57 2.45 -21.00
C ARG A 132 12.52 2.69 -19.49
N ASN A 133 12.92 1.70 -18.70
CA ASN A 133 13.01 1.85 -17.25
C ASN A 133 14.35 2.50 -16.81
N PRO A 134 14.37 3.26 -15.68
CA PRO A 134 15.57 3.92 -15.17
C PRO A 134 16.74 2.98 -14.84
N PHE A 135 16.46 1.70 -14.60
CA PHE A 135 17.43 0.67 -14.22
C PHE A 135 17.89 -0.19 -15.40
N SER A 136 17.53 0.16 -16.63
CA SER A 136 17.79 -0.66 -17.83
C SER A 136 19.26 -1.04 -18.03
N GLN A 137 20.21 -0.16 -17.67
CA GLN A 137 21.65 -0.46 -17.70
C GLN A 137 22.05 -1.57 -16.71
N LEU A 138 21.36 -1.64 -15.56
CA LEU A 138 21.60 -2.62 -14.50
C LEU A 138 20.88 -3.94 -14.78
N VAL A 139 19.69 -3.89 -15.39
CA VAL A 139 18.94 -5.09 -15.78
C VAL A 139 19.77 -5.90 -16.79
N GLY A 140 20.22 -5.28 -17.89
CA GLY A 140 21.04 -5.97 -18.89
C GLY A 140 20.40 -7.28 -19.36
N ARG A 141 21.07 -8.41 -19.13
CA ARG A 141 20.58 -9.79 -19.40
C ARG A 141 20.14 -10.56 -18.14
N ARG A 142 20.03 -9.89 -17.00
CA ARG A 142 19.71 -10.51 -15.72
C ARG A 142 18.23 -10.89 -15.66
N HIS A 143 17.93 -11.98 -14.94
CA HIS A 143 16.55 -12.40 -14.73
C HIS A 143 15.82 -11.43 -13.79
N VAL A 144 14.72 -10.85 -14.29
CA VAL A 144 13.82 -9.99 -13.54
C VAL A 144 12.80 -10.85 -12.80
N GLN A 145 12.69 -10.67 -11.50
CA GLN A 145 11.59 -11.22 -10.70
C GLN A 145 10.56 -10.13 -10.44
N ARG A 146 9.28 -10.52 -10.49
CA ARG A 146 8.14 -9.67 -10.16
C ARG A 146 7.34 -10.38 -9.07
N GLU A 147 7.19 -9.73 -7.94
CA GLU A 147 6.50 -10.27 -6.78
C GLU A 147 5.35 -9.34 -6.38
N LEU A 148 4.24 -9.91 -5.93
CA LEU A 148 3.11 -9.15 -5.41
C LEU A 148 3.49 -8.55 -4.05
N ALA A 149 3.27 -7.25 -3.88
CA ALA A 149 3.55 -6.54 -2.63
C ALA A 149 2.76 -7.12 -1.44
N VAL A 150 1.54 -7.62 -1.68
CA VAL A 150 0.71 -8.25 -0.65
C VAL A 150 1.36 -9.51 -0.05
N GLU A 151 2.24 -10.20 -0.78
CA GLU A 151 2.99 -11.34 -0.25
C GLU A 151 4.13 -10.87 0.65
N TRP A 152 4.77 -9.74 0.31
CA TRP A 152 5.79 -9.12 1.15
C TRP A 152 5.23 -8.65 2.49
N TRP A 153 3.95 -8.25 2.55
CA TRP A 153 3.32 -7.78 3.78
C TRP A 153 3.07 -8.90 4.80
N LYS A 154 3.05 -10.16 4.35
CA LYS A 154 2.83 -11.34 5.22
C LYS A 154 4.08 -11.72 6.01
N GLU A 155 5.26 -11.39 5.50
CA GLU A 155 6.54 -11.72 6.14
C GLU A 155 7.16 -10.46 6.77
N PRO A 156 7.45 -10.44 8.08
CA PRO A 156 7.87 -9.21 8.78
C PRO A 156 9.12 -8.53 8.22
N ASN A 157 10.11 -9.28 7.75
CA ASN A 157 11.34 -8.72 7.22
C ASN A 157 11.10 -8.08 5.84
N LEU A 158 10.39 -8.76 4.95
CA LEU A 158 9.99 -8.24 3.64
C LEU A 158 9.06 -7.03 3.78
N MET A 159 8.16 -7.02 4.77
CA MET A 159 7.34 -5.86 5.08
C MET A 159 8.21 -4.65 5.46
N ASN A 160 9.23 -4.84 6.31
CA ASN A 160 10.19 -3.78 6.64
C ASN A 160 10.96 -3.30 5.40
N TRP A 161 11.30 -4.20 4.47
CA TRP A 161 11.99 -3.83 3.22
C TRP A 161 11.07 -3.05 2.28
N TYR A 162 9.78 -3.41 2.22
CA TYR A 162 8.75 -2.68 1.47
C TYR A 162 8.57 -1.26 2.03
N VAL A 163 8.47 -1.13 3.36
CA VAL A 163 8.39 0.17 4.05
C VAL A 163 9.66 1.01 3.83
N ASP A 164 10.84 0.40 3.87
CA ASP A 164 12.10 1.07 3.54
C ASP A 164 12.10 1.63 2.11
N LEU A 165 11.59 0.86 1.15
CA LEU A 165 11.48 1.28 -0.24
C LEU A 165 10.44 2.38 -0.43
N LEU A 166 9.30 2.33 0.27
CA LEU A 166 8.33 3.43 0.34
C LEU A 166 8.95 4.70 0.91
N ASN A 167 9.67 4.61 2.03
CA ASN A 167 10.35 5.74 2.65
C ASN A 167 11.39 6.35 1.70
N ARG A 168 12.16 5.54 0.98
CA ARG A 168 13.11 6.01 -0.05
C ARG A 168 12.40 6.70 -1.21
N THR A 169 11.24 6.19 -1.61
CA THR A 169 10.39 6.81 -2.64
C THR A 169 9.93 8.18 -2.19
N LEU A 170 9.33 8.27 -1.00
CA LEU A 170 8.84 9.50 -0.42
C LEU A 170 9.97 10.53 -0.29
N ASN A 171 11.13 10.11 0.23
CA ASN A 171 12.32 10.95 0.35
C ASN A 171 12.78 11.54 -0.99
N LYS A 172 12.75 10.77 -2.08
CA LYS A 172 13.10 11.30 -3.41
C LYS A 172 12.07 12.31 -3.91
N ILE A 173 10.78 12.07 -3.68
CA ILE A 173 9.71 12.99 -4.07
C ILE A 173 9.80 14.29 -3.28
N THR A 174 9.92 14.21 -1.96
CA THR A 174 9.98 15.39 -1.09
C THR A 174 11.30 16.14 -1.21
N GLY A 175 12.42 15.43 -1.40
CA GLY A 175 13.74 16.01 -1.66
C GLY A 175 13.77 16.87 -2.93
N ARG A 176 13.08 16.45 -4.00
CA ARG A 176 12.91 17.29 -5.21
C ARG A 176 12.11 18.56 -4.95
N ARG A 177 11.28 18.61 -3.90
CA ARG A 177 10.59 19.82 -3.44
C ARG A 177 11.42 20.60 -2.41
N GLY A 178 12.66 20.19 -2.17
CA GLY A 178 13.63 20.84 -1.29
C GLY A 178 13.43 20.56 0.20
N LEU A 179 12.72 19.48 0.54
CA LEU A 179 12.63 18.96 1.90
C LEU A 179 13.70 17.87 2.11
N ASN A 180 14.76 18.22 2.83
CA ASN A 180 15.92 17.36 3.07
C ASN A 180 15.85 16.70 4.46
N LEU A 181 16.49 15.55 4.61
CA LEU A 181 16.57 14.82 5.88
C LEU A 181 17.91 15.06 6.56
N ASP A 182 17.86 15.66 7.75
CA ASP A 182 18.95 15.73 8.71
C ASP A 182 18.90 14.44 9.54
N LYS A 183 19.74 13.47 9.16
CA LYS A 183 19.77 12.14 9.80
C LYS A 183 20.25 12.20 11.24
N GLU A 184 21.21 13.07 11.53
CA GLU A 184 21.81 13.23 12.85
C GLU A 184 20.77 13.71 13.87
N HIS A 185 19.98 14.72 13.48
CA HIS A 185 18.96 15.30 14.36
C HIS A 185 17.55 14.73 14.12
N ARG A 186 17.43 13.70 13.28
CA ARG A 186 16.17 13.01 12.93
C ARG A 186 15.02 13.96 12.56
N ARG A 187 15.30 14.95 11.72
CA ARG A 187 14.31 15.96 11.30
C ARG A 187 14.41 16.24 9.81
N TYR A 188 13.28 16.62 9.21
CA TYR A 188 13.30 17.17 7.86
C TYR A 188 13.41 18.68 7.90
N PHE A 189 14.10 19.30 6.94
CA PHE A 189 14.31 20.74 6.88
C PHE A 189 14.36 21.24 5.44
N PHE A 190 14.23 22.56 5.26
CA PHE A 190 14.42 23.22 3.98
C PHE A 190 15.79 23.91 3.92
N GLU A 191 16.49 23.75 2.81
CA GLU A 191 17.73 24.49 2.52
C GLU A 191 17.45 25.81 1.79
N GLN A 192 18.44 26.70 1.86
CA GLN A 192 18.49 27.92 1.05
C GLN A 192 18.58 27.53 -0.43
N THR A 193 17.78 28.19 -1.27
CA THR A 193 17.93 28.07 -2.73
C THR A 193 19.13 28.86 -3.22
N GLU A 194 19.36 30.04 -2.63
CA GLU A 194 20.50 30.90 -2.90
C GLU A 194 21.15 31.30 -1.58
N VAL A 195 22.49 31.21 -1.53
CA VAL A 195 23.26 31.51 -0.33
C VAL A 195 22.98 32.94 0.11
N GLY A 196 22.57 33.10 1.38
CA GLY A 196 22.31 34.40 1.97
C GLY A 196 20.94 34.99 1.66
N LYS A 197 20.05 34.27 0.96
CA LYS A 197 18.67 34.72 0.71
C LYS A 197 17.66 33.89 1.51
N SER A 198 16.61 34.57 1.97
CA SER A 198 15.47 33.92 2.59
C SER A 198 14.69 33.12 1.56
N ARG A 199 14.09 32.01 1.99
CA ARG A 199 13.25 31.14 1.16
C ARG A 199 11.83 31.16 1.67
N GLU A 200 10.90 31.41 0.76
CA GLU A 200 9.47 31.40 1.00
C GLU A 200 8.78 30.36 0.11
N VAL A 201 7.73 29.73 0.63
CA VAL A 201 6.92 28.74 -0.07
C VAL A 201 5.48 29.21 -0.11
N ARG A 202 4.91 29.26 -1.31
CA ARG A 202 3.50 29.54 -1.55
C ARG A 202 2.67 28.27 -1.30
N TYR A 203 1.54 28.41 -0.62
CA TYR A 203 0.61 27.32 -0.33
C TYR A 203 -0.84 27.83 -0.31
N VAL A 204 -1.81 26.94 -0.29
CA VAL A 204 -3.24 27.27 -0.20
C VAL A 204 -3.75 26.86 1.18
N PRO A 205 -4.06 27.81 2.08
CA PRO A 205 -4.67 27.51 3.37
C PRO A 205 -6.18 27.30 3.23
N LEU A 206 -6.82 26.82 4.31
CA LEU A 206 -8.26 26.53 4.36
C LEU A 206 -9.17 27.73 4.05
N ASN A 207 -8.73 28.93 4.42
CA ASN A 207 -9.56 30.14 4.42
C ASN A 207 -9.12 31.19 3.38
N GLN A 208 -8.16 30.89 2.51
CA GLN A 208 -7.65 31.85 1.52
C GLN A 208 -7.21 31.13 0.24
N THR A 209 -7.27 31.83 -0.90
CA THR A 209 -6.84 31.29 -2.20
C THR A 209 -5.33 31.08 -2.31
N THR A 210 -4.54 31.78 -1.49
CA THR A 210 -3.09 31.68 -1.45
C THR A 210 -2.56 32.31 -0.17
N ALA A 211 -1.55 31.69 0.42
CA ALA A 211 -0.67 32.30 1.43
C ALA A 211 0.79 31.95 1.15
N THR A 212 1.69 32.69 1.81
CA THR A 212 3.14 32.47 1.71
C THR A 212 3.72 32.21 3.09
N ARG A 213 4.71 31.32 3.18
CA ARG A 213 5.38 30.98 4.44
C ARG A 213 6.89 30.97 4.28
N ARG A 214 7.59 31.66 5.18
CA ARG A 214 9.05 31.55 5.30
C ARG A 214 9.44 30.17 5.80
N VAL A 215 10.30 29.51 5.04
CA VAL A 215 10.88 28.20 5.37
C VAL A 215 12.36 28.31 5.69
N VAL A 216 13.05 29.34 5.19
CA VAL A 216 14.41 29.68 5.60
C VAL A 216 14.54 31.19 5.71
N TRP A 217 15.07 31.71 6.83
CA TRP A 217 15.26 33.16 6.99
C TRP A 217 16.35 33.52 8.00
N GLN A 218 16.96 34.69 7.79
CA GLN A 218 17.89 35.28 8.73
C GLN A 218 17.14 36.24 9.65
N PRO A 219 17.10 36.01 10.97
CA PRO A 219 16.45 36.93 11.89
C PRO A 219 17.27 38.23 12.01
N THR A 220 16.57 39.36 12.15
CA THR A 220 17.18 40.66 12.44
C THR A 220 17.00 41.04 13.90
N THR A 221 17.91 41.86 14.42
CA THR A 221 17.88 42.32 15.81
C THR A 221 16.95 43.53 15.93
N LYS A 222 15.92 43.47 16.79
CA LYS A 222 14.94 44.57 16.92
C LYS A 222 15.56 45.92 17.31
N LYS A 223 16.64 45.92 18.11
CA LYS A 223 17.31 47.14 18.57
C LYS A 223 18.20 47.81 17.51
N THR A 224 18.89 47.02 16.68
CA THR A 224 19.93 47.53 15.76
C THR A 224 19.57 47.38 14.28
N GLY A 225 18.50 46.64 13.95
CA GLY A 225 18.14 46.29 12.57
C GLY A 225 19.10 45.31 11.88
N LEU A 226 20.24 44.99 12.50
CA LEU A 226 21.27 44.16 11.89
C LEU A 226 20.89 42.66 11.86
N PRO A 227 21.27 41.94 10.78
CA PRO A 227 21.06 40.50 10.66
C PRO A 227 21.91 39.72 11.68
N LYS A 228 21.35 38.65 12.26
CA LYS A 228 22.09 37.76 13.17
C LYS A 228 23.04 36.83 12.41
N LYS A 229 24.04 36.29 13.10
CA LYS A 229 25.06 35.37 12.54
C LYS A 229 24.56 33.94 12.25
N PHE A 230 23.27 33.67 12.36
CA PHE A 230 22.68 32.34 12.14
C PHE A 230 21.38 32.43 11.34
N TRP A 231 20.99 31.31 10.75
CA TRP A 231 19.78 31.18 9.95
C TRP A 231 18.78 30.24 10.62
N TYR A 232 17.50 30.58 10.52
CA TYR A 232 16.44 29.66 10.89
C TYR A 232 16.02 28.84 9.68
N HIS A 233 16.00 27.52 9.87
CA HIS A 233 15.47 26.56 8.91
C HIS A 233 14.23 25.94 9.52
N ARG A 234 13.11 26.04 8.82
CA ARG A 234 11.88 25.40 9.26
C ARG A 234 12.06 23.90 9.16
N ALA A 235 11.84 23.22 10.28
CA ALA A 235 11.98 21.78 10.38
C ALA A 235 10.63 21.10 10.69
N VAL A 236 10.51 19.86 10.25
CA VAL A 236 9.45 18.92 10.64
C VAL A 236 10.13 17.83 11.47
N ALA A 237 9.75 17.72 12.74
CA ALA A 237 10.24 16.68 13.63
C ALA A 237 9.47 15.38 13.37
N LEU A 238 10.19 14.25 13.36
CA LEU A 238 9.59 12.94 13.44
C LEU A 238 9.25 12.70 14.91
N ARG A 239 7.95 12.70 15.26
CA ARG A 239 7.48 12.28 16.58
C ARG A 239 7.52 10.77 16.68
#